data_AF-A0A5C8T1B4-F1
#
_entry.id   AF-A0A5C8T1B4-F1
#
_cell.length_a   1.000
_cell.length_b   1.000
_cell.length_c   1.000
_cell.angle_alpha   90.00
_cell.angle_beta   90.00
_cell.angle_gamma   90.00
#
_symmetry.space_group_name_H-M   'P 1'
#
loop_
_entity.id
_entity.type
_entity.pdbx_description
1 polymer ?
#
loop_
_entity_poly.entity_id
_entity_poly.type
_entity_poly.pdbx_seq_one_letter_code
_entity_poly.pdbx_strand_id
1 'polypeptide(L)'
;PTGVPMAFDHRRVLATAIGRLRGKIKYRPVVFELMPPHFTLLQLQRTVEALSGAQLHKQNFRRLVAQQGLVEETEGVTSGTAGRPARLVRFRREVLLERPAPGLRLTPSRRAQ
;
A
#
# COMPACT_ATOMS: atom_id res chain seq x y z
N PRO A 1 6.81 15.82 -13.87
CA PRO A 1 5.61 16.32 -14.57
C PRO A 1 4.57 16.88 -13.58
N THR A 2 4.04 18.09 -13.84
CA THR A 2 3.14 18.86 -12.96
C THR A 2 1.66 18.47 -13.03
N GLY A 3 1.32 17.32 -13.62
CA GLY A 3 -0.05 16.77 -13.67
C GLY A 3 -1.00 17.51 -14.62
N VAL A 4 -2.24 17.00 -14.74
CA VAL A 4 -3.28 17.56 -15.61
C VAL A 4 -3.87 18.84 -14.97
N PRO A 5 -4.16 19.90 -15.76
CA PRO A 5 -4.91 21.07 -15.26
C PRO A 5 -6.28 20.67 -14.72
N MET A 6 -6.71 21.30 -13.62
CA MET A 6 -8.03 21.06 -13.02
C MET A 6 -8.79 22.37 -12.92
N ALA A 7 -10.11 22.31 -13.11
CA ALA A 7 -10.98 23.49 -13.03
C ALA A 7 -11.02 24.10 -11.62
N PHE A 8 -11.25 25.41 -11.53
CA PHE A 8 -11.43 26.15 -10.28
C PHE A 8 -10.35 25.86 -9.23
N ASP A 9 -10.75 25.56 -8.00
CA ASP A 9 -9.89 25.25 -6.86
C ASP A 9 -9.72 23.73 -6.65
N HIS A 10 -10.04 22.89 -7.65
CA HIS A 10 -9.98 21.43 -7.52
C HIS A 10 -8.59 20.92 -7.14
N ARG A 11 -7.50 21.60 -7.55
CA ARG A 11 -6.14 21.25 -7.10
C ARG A 11 -5.99 21.38 -5.58
N ARG A 12 -6.58 22.41 -4.97
CA ARG A 12 -6.55 22.66 -3.52
C ARG A 12 -7.41 21.64 -2.78
N VAL A 13 -8.59 21.32 -3.32
CA VAL A 13 -9.47 20.26 -2.79
C VAL A 13 -8.77 18.91 -2.80
N LEU A 14 -8.15 18.54 -3.94
CA LEU A 14 -7.38 17.31 -4.08
C LEU A 14 -6.20 17.25 -3.11
N ALA A 15 -5.40 18.31 -3.03
CA ALA A 15 -4.26 18.38 -2.11
C ALA A 15 -4.70 18.21 -0.65
N THR A 16 -5.83 18.82 -0.28
CA THR A 16 -6.42 18.69 1.06
C THR A 16 -6.93 17.28 1.32
N ALA A 17 -7.62 16.67 0.36
CA ALA A 17 -8.10 15.29 0.45
C ALA A 17 -6.93 14.31 0.62
N ILE A 18 -5.87 14.45 -0.17
CA ILE A 18 -4.64 13.66 -0.06
C ILE A 18 -3.99 13.87 1.31
N GLY A 19 -3.90 15.12 1.80
CA GLY A 19 -3.36 15.42 3.13
C GLY A 19 -4.14 14.73 4.25
N ARG A 20 -5.48 14.80 4.23
CA ARG A 20 -6.35 14.12 5.21
C ARG A 20 -6.25 12.60 5.10
N LEU A 21 -6.18 12.08 3.87
CA LEU A 21 -6.00 10.66 3.62
C LEU A 21 -4.66 10.18 4.17
N ARG A 22 -3.55 10.89 3.92
CA ARG A 22 -2.23 10.60 4.50
C ARG A 22 -2.22 10.64 6.03
N GLY A 23 -2.94 11.59 6.63
CA GLY A 23 -3.12 11.68 8.08
C GLY A 23 -3.84 10.45 8.66
N LYS A 24 -4.83 9.90 7.95
CA LYS A 24 -5.57 8.69 8.35
C LYS A 24 -4.84 7.38 8.01
N ILE A 25 -4.03 7.37 6.95
CA ILE A 25 -3.26 6.21 6.47
C ILE A 25 -2.09 5.89 7.39
N LYS A 26 -1.67 6.83 8.25
CA LYS A 26 -0.44 6.71 9.01
C LYS A 26 -0.31 5.38 9.77
N TYR A 27 -1.41 4.72 10.17
CA TYR A 27 -1.36 3.43 10.87
C TYR A 27 -2.56 2.47 10.65
N ARG A 28 -3.32 2.56 9.55
CA ARG A 28 -4.56 1.76 9.37
C ARG A 28 -4.65 0.95 8.07
N PRO A 29 -5.39 -0.18 8.08
CA PRO A 29 -5.65 -1.08 6.95
C PRO A 29 -6.42 -0.50 5.76
N VAL A 30 -6.64 0.81 5.71
CA VAL A 30 -7.34 1.49 4.61
C VAL A 30 -6.64 1.23 3.27
N VAL A 31 -5.31 1.05 3.27
CA VAL A 31 -4.59 0.65 2.06
C VAL A 31 -5.17 -0.64 1.46
N PHE A 32 -5.60 -1.59 2.28
CA PHE A 32 -6.19 -2.84 1.82
C PHE A 32 -7.62 -2.68 1.29
N GLU A 33 -8.35 -1.66 1.72
CA GLU A 33 -9.66 -1.31 1.13
C GLU A 33 -9.52 -0.68 -0.26
N LEU A 34 -8.37 -0.07 -0.55
CA LEU A 34 -8.04 0.51 -1.85
C LEU A 34 -7.48 -0.51 -2.85
N MET A 35 -7.17 -1.72 -2.38
CA MET A 35 -6.62 -2.80 -3.19
C MET A 35 -7.73 -3.72 -3.71
N PRO A 36 -7.56 -4.32 -4.90
CA PRO A 36 -8.45 -5.37 -5.37
C PRO A 36 -8.44 -6.57 -4.40
N PRO A 37 -9.43 -7.49 -4.46
CA PRO A 37 -9.50 -8.65 -3.56
C PRO A 37 -8.27 -9.56 -3.60
N HIS A 38 -7.63 -9.65 -4.78
CA HIS A 38 -6.40 -10.41 -5.02
C HIS A 38 -5.36 -9.47 -5.61
N PHE A 39 -4.16 -9.48 -5.05
CA PHE A 39 -3.08 -8.61 -5.50
C PHE A 39 -1.72 -9.25 -5.27
N THR A 40 -0.70 -8.70 -5.93
CA THR A 40 0.69 -9.07 -5.68
C THR A 40 1.30 -8.20 -4.58
N LEU A 41 2.30 -8.71 -3.88
CA LEU A 41 3.08 -7.91 -2.91
C LEU A 41 3.72 -6.67 -3.55
N LEU A 42 4.03 -6.70 -4.85
CA LEU A 42 4.56 -5.55 -5.57
C LEU A 42 3.49 -4.46 -5.76
N GLN A 43 2.26 -4.84 -6.12
CA GLN A 43 1.16 -3.87 -6.22
C GLN A 43 0.88 -3.23 -4.86
N LEU A 44 0.86 -4.02 -3.79
CA LEU A 44 0.70 -3.48 -2.44
C LEU A 44 1.82 -2.49 -2.09
N GLN A 45 3.09 -2.84 -2.35
CA GLN A 45 4.22 -1.93 -2.11
C GLN A 45 4.04 -0.61 -2.85
N ARG A 46 3.73 -0.65 -4.16
CA ARG A 46 3.54 0.54 -5.00
C ARG A 46 2.40 1.43 -4.49
N THR A 47 1.30 0.83 -4.05
CA THR A 47 0.17 1.57 -3.48
C THR A 47 0.58 2.28 -2.18
N VAL A 48 1.30 1.59 -1.28
CA VAL A 48 1.80 2.22 -0.05
C VAL A 48 2.78 3.35 -0.36
N GLU A 49 3.69 3.17 -1.31
CA GLU A 49 4.64 4.21 -1.73
C GLU A 49 3.93 5.42 -2.32
N ALA A 50 2.94 5.21 -3.19
CA ALA A 50 2.14 6.28 -3.80
C ALA A 50 1.34 7.07 -2.74
N LEU A 51 0.77 6.38 -1.76
CA LEU A 51 -0.02 6.99 -0.69
C LEU A 51 0.86 7.75 0.31
N SER A 52 1.96 7.14 0.75
CA SER A 52 2.89 7.73 1.73
C SER A 52 3.79 8.82 1.13
N GLY A 53 4.02 8.77 -0.18
CA GLY A 53 5.01 9.62 -0.86
C GLY A 53 6.46 9.25 -0.53
N ALA A 54 6.70 8.09 0.07
CA ALA A 54 8.02 7.59 0.43
C ALA A 54 8.30 6.27 -0.29
N GLN A 55 9.55 6.05 -0.70
CA GLN A 55 10.00 4.77 -1.25
C GLN A 55 10.22 3.76 -0.12
N LEU A 56 9.91 2.49 -0.37
CA LEU A 56 10.04 1.41 0.60
C LEU A 56 11.07 0.39 0.15
N HIS A 57 11.91 -0.04 1.09
CA HIS A 57 12.84 -1.13 0.82
C HIS A 57 12.10 -2.46 0.68
N LYS A 58 12.20 -3.09 -0.49
CA LYS A 58 11.47 -4.31 -0.88
C LYS A 58 11.55 -5.43 0.17
N GLN A 59 12.74 -5.70 0.70
CA GLN A 59 12.94 -6.79 1.66
C GLN A 59 12.36 -6.46 3.05
N ASN A 60 12.45 -5.19 3.47
CA ASN A 60 11.88 -4.75 4.74
C ASN A 60 10.35 -4.78 4.66
N PHE A 61 9.79 -4.36 3.52
CA PHE A 61 8.36 -4.41 3.28
C PHE A 61 7.82 -5.84 3.32
N ARG A 62 8.46 -6.78 2.60
CA ARG A 62 8.09 -8.20 2.65
C ARG A 62 8.14 -8.77 4.06
N ARG A 63 9.22 -8.49 4.80
CA ARG A 63 9.36 -8.94 6.19
C ARG A 63 8.27 -8.36 7.09
N LEU A 64 7.94 -7.07 6.95
CA LEU A 64 6.92 -6.41 7.76
C LEU A 64 5.53 -6.99 7.50
N VAL A 65 5.16 -7.19 6.22
CA VAL A 65 3.87 -7.79 5.85
C VAL A 65 3.73 -9.21 6.38
N ALA A 66 4.79 -10.02 6.29
CA ALA A 66 4.82 -11.38 6.83
C ALA A 66 4.75 -11.40 8.37
N GLN A 67 5.55 -10.57 9.05
CA GLN A 67 5.58 -10.49 10.53
C GLN A 67 4.24 -10.04 11.12
N GLN A 68 3.50 -9.20 10.41
CA GLN A 68 2.20 -8.72 10.87
C GLN A 68 1.04 -9.64 10.45
N GLY A 69 1.30 -10.71 9.69
CA GLY A 69 0.28 -11.66 9.24
C GLY A 69 -0.83 -11.02 8.40
N LEU A 70 -0.55 -9.88 7.76
CA LEU A 70 -1.57 -9.03 7.12
C LEU A 70 -2.14 -9.63 5.85
N VAL A 71 -1.42 -10.56 5.23
CA VAL A 71 -1.81 -11.18 3.97
C VAL A 71 -1.67 -12.68 4.09
N GLU A 72 -2.54 -13.38 3.37
CA GLU A 72 -2.49 -14.82 3.15
C GLU A 72 -2.15 -15.11 1.70
N GLU A 73 -1.37 -16.17 1.47
CA GLU A 73 -1.09 -16.64 0.11
C GLU A 73 -2.34 -17.26 -0.49
N THR A 74 -2.56 -16.99 -1.78
CA THR A 74 -3.61 -17.66 -2.56
C THR A 74 -2.95 -18.59 -3.58
N GLU A 75 -3.69 -19.58 -4.06
CA GLU A 75 -3.20 -20.52 -5.10
C GLU A 75 -3.01 -19.83 -6.47
N GLY A 76 -3.52 -18.61 -6.62
CA GLY A 76 -3.43 -17.84 -7.85
C GLY A 76 -2.05 -17.23 -8.11
N VAL A 77 -1.68 -17.19 -9.38
CA VAL A 77 -0.54 -16.42 -9.89
C VAL A 77 -1.03 -15.42 -10.92
N THR A 78 -0.34 -14.29 -11.07
CA THR A 78 -0.69 -13.31 -12.11
C THR A 78 -0.54 -13.93 -13.50
N SER A 79 -1.65 -14.01 -14.23
CA SER A 79 -1.69 -14.37 -15.64
C SER A 79 -1.38 -13.14 -16.50
N GLY A 80 -0.34 -13.20 -17.34
CA GLY A 80 -0.21 -12.28 -18.49
C GLY A 80 0.61 -10.99 -18.31
N THR A 81 1.34 -10.78 -17.21
CA THR A 81 2.36 -9.72 -17.17
C THR A 81 3.69 -10.23 -17.73
N ALA A 82 4.30 -9.50 -18.68
CA ALA A 82 5.63 -9.79 -19.19
C ALA A 82 6.66 -9.84 -18.04
N GLY A 83 7.00 -11.06 -17.60
CA GLY A 83 7.85 -11.32 -16.44
C GLY A 83 7.48 -12.60 -15.69
N ARG A 84 8.23 -12.90 -14.63
CA ARG A 84 7.98 -14.08 -13.78
C ARG A 84 6.61 -13.95 -13.11
N PRO A 85 5.74 -14.98 -13.17
CA PRO A 85 4.44 -14.95 -12.53
C PRO A 85 4.60 -14.69 -11.03
N ALA A 86 3.90 -13.68 -10.54
CA ALA A 86 3.90 -13.30 -9.14
C ALA A 86 2.74 -14.00 -8.42
N ARG A 87 2.99 -14.49 -7.20
CA ARG A 87 1.95 -15.04 -6.35
C ARG A 87 0.94 -13.96 -5.98
N LEU A 88 -0.32 -14.31 -6.05
CA LEU A 88 -1.41 -13.49 -5.54
C LEU A 88 -1.58 -13.75 -4.05
N VAL A 89 -1.87 -12.68 -3.32
CA VAL A 89 -2.17 -12.70 -1.91
C VAL A 89 -3.51 -11.99 -1.69
N ARG A 90 -4.18 -12.34 -0.59
CA ARG A 90 -5.40 -11.70 -0.12
C ARG A 90 -5.13 -11.04 1.23
N PHE A 91 -5.83 -9.94 1.52
CA PHE A 91 -5.78 -9.33 2.84
C PHE A 91 -6.51 -10.17 3.88
N ARG A 92 -5.83 -10.46 5.00
CA ARG A 92 -6.40 -11.18 6.14
C ARG A 92 -7.14 -10.21 7.06
N ARG A 93 -8.44 -10.06 6.82
CA ARG A 93 -9.32 -9.13 7.57
C ARG A 93 -9.36 -9.41 9.08
N GLU A 94 -9.16 -10.65 9.50
CA GLU A 94 -9.16 -11.09 10.91
C GLU A 94 -8.09 -10.38 11.75
N VAL A 95 -6.96 -9.97 11.16
CA VAL A 95 -5.90 -9.23 11.88
C VAL A 95 -6.42 -7.90 12.46
N LEU A 96 -7.48 -7.34 11.88
CA LEU A 96 -8.12 -6.11 12.37
C LEU A 96 -9.00 -6.33 13.59
N LEU A 97 -9.52 -7.55 13.75
CA LEU A 97 -10.34 -7.96 14.88
C LEU A 97 -9.45 -8.43 16.03
N GLU A 98 -8.35 -9.12 15.72
CA GLU A 98 -7.38 -9.64 16.69
C GLU A 98 -6.54 -8.53 17.34
N ARG A 99 -6.31 -7.41 16.63
CA ARG A 99 -5.55 -6.26 17.14
C ARG A 99 -6.20 -4.95 16.67
N PRO A 100 -6.80 -4.14 17.57
CA PRO A 100 -7.45 -2.87 17.18
C PRO A 100 -6.47 -1.80 16.64
N ALA A 101 -5.15 -2.06 16.69
CA ALA A 101 -4.12 -1.21 16.08
C ALA A 101 -3.00 -2.05 15.42
N PRO A 102 -3.23 -2.71 14.27
CA PRO A 102 -2.20 -3.41 13.52
C PRO A 102 -1.51 -2.41 12.59
N GLY A 103 -0.70 -1.51 13.17
CA GLY A 103 0.05 -0.53 12.39
C GLY A 103 1.31 -1.16 11.79
N LEU A 104 1.46 -1.17 10.45
CA LEU A 104 2.75 -1.38 9.78
C LEU A 104 3.73 -0.29 10.27
N ARG A 105 4.68 -0.63 11.15
CA ARG A 105 5.79 0.27 11.48
C ARG A 105 6.76 0.30 10.28
N LEU A 106 6.45 1.14 9.30
CA LEU A 106 7.33 1.38 8.16
C LEU A 106 8.48 2.29 8.61
N THR A 107 9.70 1.75 8.66
CA THR A 107 10.90 2.58 8.73
C THR A 107 11.21 3.05 7.30
N PRO A 108 11.10 4.35 6.98
CA PRO A 108 11.44 4.84 5.65
C PRO A 108 12.93 4.56 5.38
N SER A 109 13.25 4.08 4.18
CA SER A 109 14.66 3.97 3.78
C SER A 109 15.18 5.39 3.58
N ARG A 110 16.17 5.77 4.39
CA ARG A 110 16.89 7.04 4.28
C ARG A 110 17.41 7.18 2.83
N ARG A 111 17.16 8.34 2.21
CA ARG A 111 17.63 8.64 0.85
C ARG A 111 19.12 8.31 0.73
N ALA A 112 19.49 7.43 -0.19
CA ALA A 112 20.81 7.51 -0.80
C ALA A 112 20.76 8.73 -1.72
N GLN A 113 21.55 9.75 -1.37
CA GLN A 113 21.97 10.80 -2.30
C GLN A 113 23.04 10.22 -3.19
#